data_AF-A0A6C7N8X5-F1
#
_entry.id   AF-A0A6C7N8X5-F1
#
_cell.length_a   1.000
_cell.length_b   1.000
_cell.length_c   1.000
_cell.angle_alpha   90.00
_cell.angle_beta   90.00
_cell.angle_gamma   90.00
#
_symmetry.space_group_name_H-M   'P 1'
#
loop_
_entity.id
_entity.type
_entity.pdbx_description
1 polymer ?
#
loop_
_entity_poly.entity_id
_entity_poly.type
_entity_poly.pdbx_seq_one_letter_code
_entity_poly.pdbx_strand_id
1 'polypeptide(L)'
;LEIAKGVDKIEHKSDEIIYHRDINEECFDENINYDEGIYCKPVEKNELLFEYIYRVLGKEGRNLRGEILHLNPIAFLDNPFIIKDESIYTEELEDRIKYFSANYGFLNKDHSGYSVISNLKLSQIGLKTTGSIKTNTDENINLEITHFDISDDAIKSGIVSVQASNVKINGSIGATKLYGKNISIKGLTHAKSEIFAQDIFITTHKGTLQADTVYIKNLENGTIIAKNVFVENCMGGKIEAENIYICNLLTDNTLYPRKNLIITNNIKFKNNIVVSPLVSIENNSDTECENLKNLSLKIKSKLDDTISKMQNYYDYLIKNQIKIIKLQKTKNPSTIEMKFSNLYHDIIKKYNHLSISYKKFIKLKYQIDAKLNFLNEMVYNVKIYIKAENIGEDNFLKFYPNTNTKLELKHHINLKDYEKVLYLEKGQQVSYIKSSHNYSESDIEKIKIIFEKLEKDNS
;
A
#
# COMPACT_ATOMS: atom_id res chain seq x y z
N LEU A 1 -69.85 -2.66 -32.73
CA LEU A 1 -70.44 -2.00 -31.54
C LEU A 1 -70.34 -2.98 -30.37
N GLU A 2 -69.46 -2.73 -29.40
CA GLU A 2 -69.64 -3.29 -28.05
C GLU A 2 -70.77 -2.50 -27.39
N ILE A 3 -71.88 -3.17 -27.04
CA ILE A 3 -73.08 -2.50 -26.54
C ILE A 3 -73.07 -2.40 -25.00
N ALA A 4 -72.34 -3.29 -24.31
CA ALA A 4 -71.99 -3.19 -22.89
C ALA A 4 -70.87 -4.18 -22.54
N LYS A 5 -70.00 -3.83 -21.59
CA LYS A 5 -68.98 -4.72 -21.01
C LYS A 5 -69.08 -4.68 -19.49
N GLY A 6 -68.92 -5.83 -18.83
CA GLY A 6 -68.83 -5.92 -17.37
C GLY A 6 -67.54 -5.27 -16.84
N VAL A 7 -67.42 -5.17 -15.52
CA VAL A 7 -66.18 -4.74 -14.87
C VAL A 7 -65.43 -5.99 -14.43
N ASP A 8 -64.28 -6.26 -15.04
CA ASP A 8 -63.45 -7.39 -14.66
C ASP A 8 -62.93 -7.21 -13.22
N LYS A 9 -62.75 -8.32 -12.50
CA LYS A 9 -62.09 -8.29 -11.19
C LYS A 9 -60.61 -7.98 -11.34
N ILE A 10 -60.06 -7.23 -10.39
CA ILE A 10 -58.62 -7.00 -10.26
C ILE A 10 -58.15 -7.87 -9.10
N GLU A 11 -57.29 -8.85 -9.38
CA GLU A 11 -56.78 -9.76 -8.35
C GLU A 11 -55.87 -9.03 -7.34
N HIS A 12 -55.74 -9.62 -6.14
CA HIS A 12 -54.73 -9.19 -5.17
C HIS A 12 -53.31 -9.39 -5.75
N LYS A 13 -52.38 -8.52 -5.37
CA LYS A 13 -50.94 -8.79 -5.50
C LYS A 13 -50.35 -8.98 -4.10
N SER A 14 -49.66 -10.09 -3.90
CA SER A 14 -48.89 -10.33 -2.67
C SER A 14 -47.81 -9.27 -2.53
N ASP A 15 -47.44 -8.98 -1.30
CA ASP A 15 -46.20 -8.28 -1.02
C ASP A 15 -44.98 -9.16 -1.36
N GLU A 16 -43.85 -8.50 -1.62
CA GLU A 16 -42.61 -9.13 -2.08
C GLU A 16 -41.41 -8.57 -1.29
N ILE A 17 -40.49 -9.46 -0.92
CA ILE A 17 -39.27 -9.13 -0.19
C ILE A 17 -38.08 -9.41 -1.11
N ILE A 18 -37.25 -8.41 -1.36
CA ILE A 18 -36.06 -8.54 -2.20
C ILE A 18 -34.82 -8.31 -1.32
N TYR A 19 -33.93 -9.30 -1.30
CA TYR A 19 -32.59 -9.18 -0.74
C TYR A 19 -31.61 -8.89 -1.88
N HIS A 20 -31.04 -7.69 -1.92
CA HIS A 20 -29.93 -7.39 -2.82
C HIS A 20 -28.61 -7.89 -2.25
N ARG A 21 -28.56 -8.11 -0.93
CA ARG A 21 -27.45 -8.71 -0.21
C ARG A 21 -27.97 -9.67 0.85
N ASP A 22 -27.62 -10.95 0.74
CA ASP A 22 -27.97 -11.96 1.74
C ASP A 22 -26.80 -12.16 2.74
N ILE A 23 -27.16 -12.36 4.01
CA ILE A 23 -26.22 -12.67 5.09
C ILE A 23 -25.99 -14.20 5.17
N ASN A 24 -26.93 -14.99 4.64
CA ASN A 24 -26.98 -16.45 4.77
C ASN A 24 -26.60 -17.22 3.51
N GLU A 25 -26.15 -16.56 2.42
CA GLU A 25 -25.60 -17.28 1.28
C GLU A 25 -24.28 -17.95 1.71
N GLU A 26 -24.38 -19.22 2.12
CA GLU A 26 -23.25 -20.13 2.15
C GLU A 26 -22.68 -20.21 0.72
N CYS A 27 -21.72 -19.35 0.40
CA CYS A 27 -20.92 -19.47 -0.83
C CYS A 27 -19.97 -20.68 -0.70
N PHE A 28 -20.53 -21.89 -0.66
CA PHE A 28 -19.82 -23.16 -0.84
C PHE A 28 -20.33 -23.82 -2.11
N ASP A 29 -20.13 -23.14 -3.24
CA ASP A 29 -20.07 -23.82 -4.54
C ASP A 29 -18.59 -24.16 -4.79
N GLU A 30 -18.29 -25.41 -5.12
CA GLU A 30 -16.91 -25.88 -5.39
C GLU A 30 -16.25 -25.15 -6.58
N ASN A 31 -17.03 -24.35 -7.33
CA ASN A 31 -16.60 -23.52 -8.45
C ASN A 31 -16.41 -22.02 -8.12
N ILE A 32 -16.69 -21.58 -6.89
CA ILE A 32 -16.51 -20.19 -6.47
C ILE A 32 -15.05 -19.96 -6.04
N ASN A 33 -14.42 -18.91 -6.57
CA ASN A 33 -13.08 -18.50 -6.19
C ASN A 33 -13.05 -18.16 -4.69
N TYR A 34 -12.08 -18.68 -3.93
CA TYR A 34 -11.94 -18.47 -2.47
C TYR A 34 -11.84 -16.99 -2.02
N ASP A 35 -11.77 -16.08 -2.99
CA ASP A 35 -11.89 -14.63 -2.87
C ASP A 35 -13.35 -14.11 -2.84
N GLU A 36 -14.37 -14.97 -2.77
CA GLU A 36 -15.80 -14.58 -2.89
C GLU A 36 -16.70 -15.01 -1.71
N GLY A 37 -16.15 -15.37 -0.55
CA GLY A 37 -16.93 -15.71 0.66
C GLY A 37 -17.72 -14.53 1.29
N ILE A 38 -18.54 -14.83 2.30
CA ILE A 38 -19.49 -13.90 2.96
C ILE A 38 -18.81 -12.60 3.46
N TYR A 39 -17.59 -12.70 3.98
CA TYR A 39 -16.83 -11.55 4.49
C TYR A 39 -15.87 -10.92 3.46
N CYS A 40 -15.86 -11.41 2.21
CA CYS A 40 -15.02 -10.86 1.15
C CYS A 40 -15.53 -9.51 0.62
N LYS A 41 -16.82 -9.19 0.82
CA LYS A 41 -17.45 -8.03 0.18
C LYS A 41 -18.13 -7.15 1.24
N PRO A 42 -17.49 -6.08 1.72
CA PRO A 42 -18.19 -5.04 2.47
C PRO A 42 -19.25 -4.33 1.60
N VAL A 43 -20.21 -3.70 2.26
CA VAL A 43 -21.28 -2.87 1.70
C VAL A 43 -20.72 -1.48 1.43
N GLU A 44 -21.01 -0.94 0.26
CA GLU A 44 -20.68 0.44 -0.09
C GLU A 44 -21.68 1.44 0.50
N LYS A 45 -21.22 2.67 0.72
CA LYS A 45 -22.12 3.75 1.12
C LYS A 45 -23.18 3.99 0.02
N ASN A 46 -24.44 4.09 0.44
CA ASN A 46 -25.62 4.18 -0.41
C ASN A 46 -25.91 2.93 -1.27
N GLU A 47 -25.31 1.78 -0.96
CA GLU A 47 -25.69 0.51 -1.57
C GLU A 47 -27.11 0.11 -1.12
N LEU A 48 -27.94 -0.33 -2.06
CA LEU A 48 -29.27 -0.86 -1.80
C LEU A 48 -29.14 -2.27 -1.20
N LEU A 49 -29.69 -2.46 0.00
CA LEU A 49 -29.58 -3.70 0.76
C LEU A 49 -30.83 -4.57 0.57
N PHE A 50 -32.01 -3.95 0.75
CA PHE A 50 -33.28 -4.64 0.77
C PHE A 50 -34.39 -3.80 0.11
N GLU A 51 -35.41 -4.47 -0.39
CA GLU A 51 -36.68 -3.85 -0.74
C GLU A 51 -37.85 -4.63 -0.13
N TYR A 52 -38.85 -3.89 0.36
CA TYR A 52 -40.16 -4.43 0.71
C TYR A 52 -41.23 -3.80 -0.17
N ILE A 53 -41.79 -4.57 -1.10
CA ILE A 53 -42.82 -4.11 -2.04
C ILE A 53 -44.19 -4.35 -1.41
N TYR A 54 -45.01 -3.30 -1.33
CA TYR A 54 -46.31 -3.33 -0.68
C TYR A 54 -47.32 -4.23 -1.41
N ARG A 55 -48.15 -4.90 -0.61
CA ARG A 55 -49.34 -5.62 -1.09
C ARG A 55 -50.30 -4.67 -1.81
N VAL A 56 -50.93 -5.14 -2.89
CA VAL A 56 -52.01 -4.42 -3.56
C VAL A 56 -53.32 -5.16 -3.37
N LEU A 57 -54.29 -4.50 -2.74
CA LEU A 57 -55.62 -5.06 -2.57
C LEU A 57 -56.37 -5.05 -3.91
N GLY A 58 -56.91 -6.20 -4.29
CA GLY A 58 -57.75 -6.35 -5.46
C GLY A 58 -59.09 -5.63 -5.33
N LYS A 59 -59.84 -5.58 -6.43
CA LYS A 59 -61.21 -5.05 -6.48
C LYS A 59 -62.13 -6.08 -7.12
N GLU A 60 -63.25 -6.36 -6.46
CA GLU A 60 -64.27 -7.25 -7.00
C GLU A 60 -64.86 -6.69 -8.30
N GLY A 61 -65.09 -7.59 -9.25
CA GLY A 61 -65.72 -7.27 -10.53
C GLY A 61 -67.22 -7.52 -10.52
N ARG A 62 -67.89 -7.17 -11.62
CA ARG A 62 -69.29 -7.54 -11.87
C ARG A 62 -69.50 -7.95 -13.32
N ASN A 63 -70.15 -9.09 -13.53
CA ASN A 63 -70.51 -9.53 -14.87
C ASN A 63 -71.76 -8.80 -15.40
N LEU A 64 -72.12 -9.04 -16.67
CA LEU A 64 -73.28 -8.41 -17.33
C LEU A 64 -74.65 -8.78 -16.72
N ARG A 65 -74.70 -9.75 -15.81
CA ARG A 65 -75.90 -10.15 -15.05
C ARG A 65 -75.98 -9.49 -13.67
N GLY A 66 -74.98 -8.71 -13.28
CA GLY A 66 -74.89 -8.06 -11.97
C GLY A 66 -74.33 -8.94 -10.85
N GLU A 67 -73.85 -10.15 -11.17
CA GLU A 67 -73.23 -11.05 -10.19
C GLU A 67 -71.82 -10.55 -9.85
N ILE A 68 -71.47 -10.62 -8.56
CA ILE A 68 -70.16 -10.20 -8.05
C ILE A 68 -69.11 -11.26 -8.38
N LEU A 69 -68.00 -10.83 -8.96
CA LEU A 69 -66.83 -11.66 -9.18
C LEU A 69 -65.91 -11.55 -7.96
N HIS A 70 -66.08 -12.47 -7.01
CA HIS A 70 -65.31 -12.50 -5.76
C HIS A 70 -63.82 -12.76 -5.98
N LEU A 71 -63.00 -12.19 -5.09
CA LEU A 71 -61.55 -12.36 -5.04
C LEU A 71 -61.18 -13.63 -4.26
N ASN A 72 -60.06 -14.26 -4.65
CA ASN A 72 -59.51 -15.37 -3.88
C ASN A 72 -58.77 -14.84 -2.65
N PRO A 73 -58.86 -15.50 -1.48
CA PRO A 73 -58.08 -15.12 -0.31
C PRO A 73 -56.59 -15.33 -0.56
N ILE A 74 -55.76 -14.37 -0.15
CA ILE A 74 -54.29 -14.45 -0.22
C ILE A 74 -53.69 -14.19 1.17
N ALA A 75 -52.64 -14.92 1.52
CA ALA A 75 -51.85 -14.64 2.71
C ALA A 75 -50.81 -13.55 2.37
N PHE A 76 -50.66 -12.57 3.25
CA PHE A 76 -49.66 -11.52 3.10
C PHE A 76 -48.49 -11.80 4.03
N LEU A 77 -47.30 -11.43 3.60
CA LEU A 77 -46.14 -11.33 4.47
C LEU A 77 -46.22 -9.99 5.22
N ASP A 78 -45.52 -9.90 6.33
CA ASP A 78 -45.28 -8.62 7.00
C ASP A 78 -43.82 -8.22 6.75
N ASN A 79 -43.54 -6.93 6.75
CA ASN A 79 -42.20 -6.42 6.52
C ASN A 79 -41.21 -7.01 7.55
N PRO A 80 -40.23 -7.84 7.13
CA PRO A 80 -39.33 -8.53 8.05
C PRO A 80 -38.15 -7.65 8.50
N PHE A 81 -37.97 -6.47 7.91
CA PHE A 81 -36.78 -5.64 8.11
C PHE A 81 -36.94 -4.74 9.33
N ILE A 82 -36.38 -5.20 10.45
CA ILE A 82 -36.16 -4.38 11.63
C ILE A 82 -34.77 -3.75 11.51
N ILE A 83 -34.70 -2.42 11.47
CA ILE A 83 -33.43 -1.68 11.42
C ILE A 83 -33.00 -1.32 12.84
N LYS A 84 -31.77 -1.66 13.18
CA LYS A 84 -31.23 -1.53 14.53
C LYS A 84 -30.80 -0.10 14.87
N ASP A 85 -30.20 0.61 13.91
CA ASP A 85 -29.58 1.91 14.10
C ASP A 85 -29.48 2.71 12.77
N GLU A 86 -28.89 3.90 12.83
CA GLU A 86 -28.75 4.83 11.69
C GLU A 86 -27.74 4.36 10.62
N SER A 87 -27.13 3.19 10.76
CA SER A 87 -26.22 2.64 9.73
C SER A 87 -26.96 2.22 8.45
N ILE A 88 -28.29 2.10 8.50
CA ILE A 88 -29.16 1.86 7.35
C ILE A 88 -30.26 2.93 7.36
N TYR A 89 -30.45 3.61 6.22
CA TYR A 89 -31.53 4.58 6.04
C TYR A 89 -32.56 4.05 5.05
N THR A 90 -33.80 4.54 5.15
CA THR A 90 -34.91 4.12 4.29
C THR A 90 -35.34 5.21 3.32
N GLU A 91 -35.83 4.78 2.17
CA GLU A 91 -36.55 5.62 1.21
C GLU A 91 -37.92 4.99 0.95
N GLU A 92 -38.98 5.65 1.41
CA GLU A 92 -40.36 5.21 1.19
C GLU A 92 -40.90 5.75 -0.13
N LEU A 93 -41.42 4.84 -0.95
CA LEU A 93 -42.10 5.11 -2.22
C LEU A 93 -43.57 4.67 -2.11
N GLU A 94 -44.39 5.02 -3.10
CA GLU A 94 -45.81 4.66 -3.10
C GLU A 94 -46.06 3.14 -3.10
N ASP A 95 -45.17 2.36 -3.72
CA ASP A 95 -45.33 0.91 -3.90
C ASP A 95 -44.35 0.08 -3.08
N ARG A 96 -43.36 0.69 -2.39
CA ARG A 96 -42.30 -0.05 -1.67
C ARG A 96 -41.54 0.80 -0.66
N ILE A 97 -40.75 0.11 0.18
CA ILE A 97 -39.69 0.69 1.01
C ILE A 97 -38.34 0.16 0.51
N LYS A 98 -37.38 1.06 0.31
CA LYS A 98 -35.99 0.70 0.01
C LYS A 98 -35.09 0.96 1.21
N TYR A 99 -34.12 0.08 1.43
CA TYR A 99 -33.18 0.16 2.54
C TYR A 99 -31.76 0.31 2.00
N PHE A 100 -31.08 1.39 2.37
CA PHE A 100 -29.74 1.71 1.88
C PHE A 100 -28.75 1.79 3.01
N SER A 101 -27.50 1.41 2.73
CA SER A 101 -26.42 1.59 3.70
C SER A 101 -26.05 3.07 3.84
N ALA A 102 -26.00 3.58 5.07
CA ALA A 102 -25.49 4.93 5.34
C ALA A 102 -23.95 4.98 5.33
N ASN A 103 -23.29 3.83 5.55
CA ASN A 103 -21.86 3.71 5.81
C ASN A 103 -21.21 2.59 5.00
N TYR A 104 -19.88 2.62 4.89
CA TYR A 104 -19.12 1.49 4.39
C TYR A 104 -18.86 0.48 5.52
N GLY A 105 -19.12 -0.82 5.30
CA GLY A 105 -18.96 -1.83 6.37
C GLY A 105 -19.52 -3.20 6.05
N PHE A 106 -19.71 -4.05 7.07
CA PHE A 106 -20.29 -5.37 6.91
C PHE A 106 -21.75 -5.39 7.30
N LEU A 107 -22.61 -5.96 6.46
CA LEU A 107 -24.00 -6.18 6.80
C LEU A 107 -24.10 -7.23 7.91
N ASN A 108 -24.78 -6.90 8.99
CA ASN A 108 -24.94 -7.75 10.17
C ASN A 108 -26.41 -7.81 10.59
N LYS A 109 -26.86 -8.99 11.04
CA LYS A 109 -28.19 -9.22 11.61
C LYS A 109 -28.04 -9.90 12.96
N ASP A 110 -28.57 -9.26 13.99
CA ASP A 110 -28.67 -9.84 15.32
C ASP A 110 -30.13 -9.86 15.80
N HIS A 111 -30.36 -10.16 17.08
CA HIS A 111 -31.71 -10.21 17.67
C HIS A 111 -32.44 -8.86 17.65
N SER A 112 -31.72 -7.74 17.51
CA SER A 112 -32.27 -6.39 17.50
C SER A 112 -32.56 -5.85 16.10
N GLY A 113 -32.02 -6.47 15.05
CA GLY A 113 -32.29 -6.10 13.67
C GLY A 113 -31.04 -6.09 12.78
N TYR A 114 -31.20 -5.49 11.60
CA TYR A 114 -30.15 -5.28 10.61
C TYR A 114 -29.37 -4.00 10.89
N SER A 115 -28.06 -4.06 10.68
CA SER A 115 -27.11 -2.94 10.80
C SER A 115 -25.92 -3.14 9.86
N VAL A 116 -25.18 -2.08 9.59
CA VAL A 116 -23.88 -2.11 8.90
C VAL A 116 -22.78 -1.75 9.89
N ILE A 117 -21.89 -2.71 10.17
CA ILE A 117 -20.84 -2.59 11.19
C ILE A 117 -19.47 -2.35 10.55
N SER A 118 -18.69 -1.43 11.11
CA SER A 118 -17.29 -1.19 10.71
C SER A 118 -16.29 -2.03 11.51
N ASN A 119 -16.74 -2.63 12.62
CA ASN A 119 -15.91 -3.38 13.56
C ASN A 119 -16.27 -4.86 13.49
N LEU A 120 -15.45 -5.65 12.80
CA LEU A 120 -15.66 -7.08 12.65
C LEU A 120 -14.80 -7.84 13.67
N LYS A 121 -15.45 -8.68 14.48
CA LYS A 121 -14.78 -9.52 15.49
C LYS A 121 -14.92 -10.99 15.11
N LEU A 122 -13.80 -11.67 14.95
CA LEU A 122 -13.74 -13.07 14.54
C LEU A 122 -12.89 -13.89 15.51
N SER A 123 -13.23 -15.16 15.68
CA SER A 123 -12.41 -16.09 16.47
C SER A 123 -11.23 -16.62 15.66
N GLN A 124 -11.39 -16.81 14.36
CA GLN A 124 -10.36 -17.36 13.48
C GLN A 124 -10.70 -17.08 12.02
N ILE A 125 -9.66 -16.89 11.19
CA ILE A 125 -9.78 -16.76 9.74
C ILE A 125 -9.13 -17.98 9.08
N GLY A 126 -9.86 -18.61 8.16
CA GLY A 126 -9.38 -19.76 7.42
C GLY A 126 -10.22 -20.01 6.17
N LEU A 127 -9.68 -20.86 5.29
CA LEU A 127 -10.30 -21.15 3.98
C LEU A 127 -11.73 -21.69 4.11
N LYS A 128 -11.98 -22.54 5.10
CA LYS A 128 -13.27 -23.19 5.34
C LYS A 128 -14.23 -22.38 6.22
N THR A 129 -13.77 -21.27 6.81
CA THR A 129 -14.56 -20.51 7.78
C THR A 129 -15.00 -19.18 7.19
N THR A 130 -14.03 -18.34 6.83
CA THR A 130 -14.30 -16.94 6.43
C THR A 130 -13.88 -16.65 5.00
N GLY A 131 -12.94 -17.41 4.45
CA GLY A 131 -12.22 -17.02 3.24
C GLY A 131 -11.31 -15.81 3.50
N SER A 132 -10.85 -15.18 2.40
CA SER A 132 -10.15 -13.88 2.45
C SER A 132 -11.08 -12.78 3.00
N ILE A 133 -10.51 -11.72 3.57
CA ILE A 133 -11.27 -10.52 3.92
C ILE A 133 -10.62 -9.37 3.20
N LYS A 134 -11.34 -8.74 2.26
CA LYS A 134 -10.81 -7.63 1.46
C LYS A 134 -11.70 -6.42 1.60
N THR A 135 -11.13 -5.37 2.17
CA THR A 135 -11.81 -4.09 2.34
C THR A 135 -10.92 -2.96 1.82
N ASN A 136 -11.55 -1.84 1.46
CA ASN A 136 -10.87 -0.60 1.20
C ASN A 136 -10.10 -0.15 2.45
N THR A 137 -8.77 -0.06 2.34
CA THR A 137 -7.89 0.40 3.43
C THR A 137 -8.08 1.88 3.77
N ASP A 138 -8.76 2.64 2.90
CA ASP A 138 -9.10 4.04 3.16
C ASP A 138 -10.33 4.23 4.03
N GLU A 139 -11.17 3.20 4.14
CA GLU A 139 -12.33 3.20 5.02
C GLU A 139 -11.94 2.67 6.40
N ASN A 140 -12.51 3.24 7.46
CA ASN A 140 -12.17 2.93 8.85
C ASN A 140 -12.75 1.59 9.33
N ILE A 141 -12.35 0.50 8.68
CA ILE A 141 -12.69 -0.87 9.08
C ILE A 141 -11.71 -1.40 10.11
N ASN A 142 -12.24 -1.83 11.25
CA ASN A 142 -11.49 -2.47 12.32
C ASN A 142 -11.78 -3.97 12.31
N LEU A 143 -10.74 -4.78 12.14
CA LEU A 143 -10.82 -6.23 12.19
C LEU A 143 -10.07 -6.73 13.43
N GLU A 144 -10.78 -7.36 14.36
CA GLU A 144 -10.21 -7.99 15.55
C GLU A 144 -10.38 -9.50 15.49
N ILE A 145 -9.25 -10.22 15.45
CA ILE A 145 -9.21 -11.68 15.40
C ILE A 145 -8.59 -12.17 16.69
N THR A 146 -9.30 -13.02 17.42
CA THR A 146 -8.84 -13.50 18.73
C THR A 146 -8.86 -15.02 18.79
N HIS A 147 -7.67 -15.62 18.76
CA HIS A 147 -7.44 -17.06 18.85
C HIS A 147 -6.22 -17.34 19.74
N PHE A 148 -6.45 -17.86 20.95
CA PHE A 148 -5.39 -18.05 21.95
C PHE A 148 -4.79 -19.46 21.95
N ASP A 149 -5.25 -20.37 21.08
CA ASP A 149 -4.63 -21.69 20.96
C ASP A 149 -3.19 -21.55 20.46
N ILE A 150 -2.25 -22.15 21.18
CA ILE A 150 -0.82 -22.12 20.82
C ILE A 150 -0.55 -23.07 19.63
N SER A 151 -1.43 -24.06 19.43
CA SER A 151 -1.30 -25.11 18.43
C SER A 151 -2.03 -24.79 17.12
N ASP A 152 -2.84 -23.73 17.08
CA ASP A 152 -3.58 -23.31 15.89
C ASP A 152 -3.42 -21.80 15.64
N ASP A 153 -3.45 -21.40 14.38
CA ASP A 153 -3.24 -20.02 13.99
C ASP A 153 -4.57 -19.23 14.03
N ALA A 154 -4.52 -17.97 14.47
CA ALA A 154 -5.63 -17.03 14.35
C ALA A 154 -5.99 -16.74 12.89
N ILE A 155 -4.99 -16.73 12.02
CA ILE A 155 -5.15 -16.69 10.56
C ILE A 155 -4.41 -17.87 9.96
N LYS A 156 -5.16 -18.83 9.41
CA LYS A 156 -4.58 -20.06 8.86
C LYS A 156 -3.72 -19.77 7.63
N SER A 157 -2.72 -20.63 7.44
CA SER A 157 -1.90 -20.64 6.22
C SER A 157 -2.75 -20.92 4.96
N GLY A 158 -2.39 -20.32 3.83
CA GLY A 158 -3.01 -20.63 2.53
C GLY A 158 -3.26 -19.41 1.64
N ILE A 159 -4.24 -19.53 0.74
CA ILE A 159 -4.64 -18.48 -0.23
C ILE A 159 -5.36 -17.32 0.46
N VAL A 160 -5.83 -17.53 1.70
CA VAL A 160 -6.49 -16.52 2.51
C VAL A 160 -5.59 -15.30 2.67
N SER A 161 -6.13 -14.12 2.40
CA SER A 161 -5.47 -12.83 2.64
C SER A 161 -6.41 -11.91 3.42
N VAL A 162 -5.84 -11.00 4.21
CA VAL A 162 -6.60 -10.04 4.99
C VAL A 162 -6.17 -8.63 4.62
N GLN A 163 -7.13 -7.80 4.26
CA GLN A 163 -6.95 -6.40 3.91
C GLN A 163 -7.99 -5.53 4.62
N ALA A 164 -7.56 -4.74 5.59
CA ALA A 164 -8.40 -3.77 6.30
C ALA A 164 -7.58 -2.62 6.88
N SER A 165 -8.23 -1.49 7.19
CA SER A 165 -7.50 -0.32 7.71
C SER A 165 -6.78 -0.62 9.03
N ASN A 166 -7.46 -1.25 9.98
CA ASN A 166 -6.90 -1.61 11.28
C ASN A 166 -7.11 -3.11 11.52
N VAL A 167 -6.03 -3.86 11.69
CA VAL A 167 -6.06 -5.30 11.92
C VAL A 167 -5.39 -5.62 13.24
N LYS A 168 -6.15 -6.18 14.19
CA LYS A 168 -5.66 -6.62 15.49
C LYS A 168 -5.81 -8.13 15.60
N ILE A 169 -4.71 -8.82 15.78
CA ILE A 169 -4.64 -10.28 15.85
C ILE A 169 -4.07 -10.66 17.22
N ASN A 170 -4.93 -11.20 18.07
CA ASN A 170 -4.56 -11.81 19.33
C ASN A 170 -4.37 -13.32 19.11
N GLY A 171 -3.21 -13.69 18.55
CA GLY A 171 -2.85 -15.06 18.20
C GLY A 171 -1.75 -15.13 17.14
N SER A 172 -1.36 -16.34 16.75
CA SER A 172 -0.35 -16.58 15.72
C SER A 172 -0.93 -16.48 14.31
N ILE A 173 -0.09 -16.19 13.32
CA ILE A 173 -0.48 -16.17 11.91
C ILE A 173 0.33 -17.18 11.10
N GLY A 174 -0.36 -17.87 10.20
CA GLY A 174 0.22 -18.80 9.26
C GLY A 174 0.94 -18.12 8.09
N ALA A 175 1.27 -18.91 7.06
CA ALA A 175 1.78 -18.43 5.78
C ALA A 175 0.65 -17.74 4.99
N THR A 176 0.49 -16.44 5.19
CA THR A 176 -0.57 -15.60 4.58
C THR A 176 -0.04 -14.19 4.27
N LYS A 177 -0.84 -13.40 3.55
CA LYS A 177 -0.58 -11.98 3.29
C LYS A 177 -1.54 -11.08 4.07
N LEU A 178 -0.99 -10.07 4.72
CA LEU A 178 -1.75 -9.06 5.47
C LEU A 178 -1.49 -7.67 4.90
N TYR A 179 -2.55 -6.89 4.73
CA TYR A 179 -2.52 -5.52 4.25
C TYR A 179 -3.32 -4.62 5.18
N GLY A 180 -2.77 -3.47 5.58
CA GLY A 180 -3.53 -2.49 6.35
C GLY A 180 -2.83 -1.15 6.56
N LYS A 181 -3.46 -0.24 7.30
CA LYS A 181 -2.80 0.97 7.79
C LYS A 181 -2.10 0.68 9.11
N ASN A 182 -2.82 0.10 10.06
CA ASN A 182 -2.31 -0.31 11.36
C ASN A 182 -2.49 -1.82 11.55
N ILE A 183 -1.40 -2.55 11.82
CA ILE A 183 -1.44 -3.99 12.09
C ILE A 183 -0.79 -4.27 13.45
N SER A 184 -1.51 -4.96 14.33
CA SER A 184 -1.00 -5.44 15.62
C SER A 184 -1.16 -6.95 15.72
N ILE A 185 -0.06 -7.69 15.86
CA ILE A 185 -0.05 -9.16 16.02
C ILE A 185 0.58 -9.51 17.37
N LYS A 186 -0.22 -9.99 18.31
CA LYS A 186 0.24 -10.36 19.65
C LYS A 186 0.83 -11.79 19.74
N GLY A 187 0.82 -12.56 18.65
CA GLY A 187 1.41 -13.90 18.58
C GLY A 187 2.66 -14.00 17.71
N LEU A 188 2.88 -15.19 17.14
CA LEU A 188 4.00 -15.51 16.25
C LEU A 188 3.60 -15.39 14.78
N THR A 189 4.48 -14.84 13.93
CA THR A 189 4.30 -14.95 12.48
C THR A 189 5.03 -16.16 11.91
N HIS A 190 4.42 -16.81 10.93
CA HIS A 190 5.08 -17.85 10.16
C HIS A 190 6.22 -17.29 9.29
N ALA A 191 7.24 -18.09 8.98
CA ALA A 191 8.41 -17.67 8.19
C ALA A 191 8.09 -17.27 6.74
N LYS A 192 6.92 -17.66 6.23
CA LYS A 192 6.43 -17.33 4.88
C LYS A 192 5.30 -16.28 4.88
N SER A 193 5.02 -15.65 6.02
CA SER A 193 4.02 -14.57 6.06
C SER A 193 4.57 -13.30 5.41
N GLU A 194 3.74 -12.58 4.67
CA GLU A 194 4.06 -11.27 4.11
C GLU A 194 3.12 -10.20 4.69
N ILE A 195 3.67 -9.14 5.26
CA ILE A 195 2.87 -8.13 5.97
C ILE A 195 3.20 -6.74 5.42
N PHE A 196 2.18 -5.99 5.02
CA PHE A 196 2.31 -4.66 4.43
C PHE A 196 1.42 -3.67 5.18
N ALA A 197 2.01 -2.66 5.82
CA ALA A 197 1.21 -1.61 6.46
C ALA A 197 1.93 -0.27 6.62
N GLN A 198 1.26 0.74 7.19
CA GLN A 198 1.94 1.98 7.58
C GLN A 198 2.63 1.79 8.93
N ASP A 199 1.86 1.37 9.95
CA ASP A 199 2.37 1.12 11.29
C ASP A 199 2.12 -0.35 11.69
N ILE A 200 3.16 -1.00 12.21
CA ILE A 200 3.15 -2.43 12.59
C ILE A 200 3.66 -2.63 14.01
N PHE A 201 2.92 -3.41 14.81
CA PHE A 201 3.36 -4.00 16.06
C PHE A 201 3.30 -5.52 15.98
N ILE A 202 4.40 -6.21 16.30
CA ILE A 202 4.44 -7.69 16.34
C ILE A 202 5.22 -8.18 17.56
N THR A 203 4.65 -9.14 18.29
CA THR A 203 5.37 -9.80 19.40
C THR A 203 6.55 -10.62 18.89
N THR A 204 6.33 -11.60 18.01
CA THR A 204 7.42 -12.40 17.43
C THR A 204 7.27 -12.51 15.91
N HIS A 205 8.26 -12.02 15.16
CA HIS A 205 8.24 -11.99 13.70
C HIS A 205 9.31 -12.90 13.09
N LYS A 206 8.88 -13.74 12.13
CA LYS A 206 9.75 -14.64 11.35
C LYS A 206 9.64 -14.47 9.84
N GLY A 207 8.64 -13.74 9.37
CA GLY A 207 8.31 -13.62 7.95
C GLY A 207 9.01 -12.45 7.27
N THR A 208 8.33 -11.88 6.29
CA THR A 208 8.73 -10.63 5.62
C THR A 208 7.72 -9.54 5.93
N LEU A 209 8.19 -8.34 6.23
CA LEU A 209 7.32 -7.18 6.42
C LEU A 209 7.87 -5.94 5.72
N GLN A 210 6.94 -5.10 5.25
CA GLN A 210 7.22 -3.80 4.67
C GLN A 210 6.30 -2.73 5.27
N ALA A 211 6.87 -1.66 5.84
CA ALA A 211 6.07 -0.60 6.46
C ALA A 211 6.75 0.77 6.59
N ASP A 212 6.03 1.78 7.08
CA ASP A 212 6.64 3.07 7.44
C ASP A 212 7.27 3.00 8.83
N THR A 213 6.52 2.52 9.85
CA THR A 213 7.00 2.37 11.22
C THR A 213 6.74 0.96 11.74
N VAL A 214 7.77 0.36 12.36
CA VAL A 214 7.71 -1.02 12.83
C VAL A 214 8.20 -1.11 14.26
N TYR A 215 7.42 -1.77 15.11
CA TYR A 215 7.80 -2.21 16.45
C TYR A 215 7.76 -3.74 16.51
N ILE A 216 8.89 -4.38 16.82
CA ILE A 216 8.97 -5.82 17.04
C ILE A 216 9.60 -6.11 18.39
N LYS A 217 8.95 -6.95 19.19
CA LYS A 217 9.57 -7.42 20.43
C LYS A 217 10.66 -8.46 20.16
N ASN A 218 10.36 -9.50 19.38
CA ASN A 218 11.33 -10.54 19.00
C ASN A 218 11.37 -10.73 17.49
N LEU A 219 12.48 -10.34 16.85
CA LEU A 219 12.74 -10.65 15.45
C LEU A 219 13.57 -11.93 15.37
N GLU A 220 13.00 -12.99 14.81
CA GLU A 220 13.61 -14.32 14.72
C GLU A 220 13.68 -14.78 13.25
N ASN A 221 14.82 -14.60 12.60
CA ASN A 221 15.02 -14.92 11.18
C ASN A 221 14.08 -14.16 10.20
N GLY A 222 13.38 -13.13 10.68
CA GLY A 222 12.49 -12.31 9.86
C GLY A 222 13.24 -11.25 9.06
N THR A 223 12.53 -10.71 8.07
CA THR A 223 13.03 -9.69 7.14
C THR A 223 12.16 -8.44 7.20
N ILE A 224 12.79 -7.28 7.42
CA ILE A 224 12.10 -6.00 7.61
C ILE A 224 12.62 -4.97 6.60
N ILE A 225 11.70 -4.31 5.91
CA ILE A 225 11.98 -3.15 5.05
C ILE A 225 11.08 -2.01 5.49
N ALA A 226 11.63 -0.96 6.10
CA ALA A 226 10.80 0.14 6.58
C ALA A 226 11.51 1.50 6.64
N LYS A 227 10.80 2.59 6.97
CA LYS A 227 11.48 3.88 7.25
C LYS A 227 12.07 3.86 8.65
N ASN A 228 11.29 3.45 9.65
CA ASN A 228 11.67 3.44 11.06
C ASN A 228 11.42 2.05 11.66
N VAL A 229 12.43 1.47 12.31
CA VAL A 229 12.34 0.13 12.90
C VAL A 229 12.84 0.15 14.33
N PHE A 230 12.03 -0.39 15.24
CA PHE A 230 12.40 -0.68 16.61
C PHE A 230 12.31 -2.18 16.86
N VAL A 231 13.39 -2.76 17.40
CA VAL A 231 13.43 -4.17 17.78
C VAL A 231 13.98 -4.33 19.20
N GLU A 232 13.24 -4.97 20.11
CA GLU A 232 13.79 -5.28 21.43
C GLU A 232 14.87 -6.37 21.34
N ASN A 233 14.56 -7.51 20.72
CA ASN A 233 15.47 -8.64 20.56
C ASN A 233 15.59 -9.06 19.09
N CYS A 234 16.80 -9.01 18.55
CA CYS A 234 17.07 -9.28 17.14
C CYS A 234 17.99 -10.51 16.98
N MET A 235 17.49 -11.58 16.37
CA MET A 235 18.19 -12.85 16.16
C MET A 235 18.01 -13.37 14.73
N GLY A 236 19.09 -13.54 13.98
CA GLY A 236 19.06 -13.99 12.58
C GLY A 236 18.31 -13.04 11.63
N GLY A 237 17.96 -11.84 12.10
CA GLY A 237 17.11 -10.91 11.39
C GLY A 237 17.83 -10.15 10.28
N LYS A 238 17.07 -9.77 9.24
CA LYS A 238 17.53 -8.86 8.19
C LYS A 238 16.70 -7.58 8.23
N ILE A 239 17.35 -6.43 8.43
CA ILE A 239 16.64 -5.15 8.57
C ILE A 239 17.23 -4.12 7.61
N GLU A 240 16.39 -3.54 6.77
CA GLU A 240 16.72 -2.38 5.94
C GLU A 240 15.80 -1.22 6.32
N ALA A 241 16.37 -0.13 6.82
CA ALA A 241 15.60 1.05 7.16
C ALA A 241 16.40 2.35 7.22
N GLU A 242 15.71 3.50 7.21
CA GLU A 242 16.37 4.78 7.47
C GLU A 242 16.87 4.87 8.90
N ASN A 243 15.99 4.59 9.86
CA ASN A 243 16.33 4.59 11.28
C ASN A 243 16.08 3.20 11.86
N ILE A 244 17.12 2.61 12.44
CA ILE A 244 17.06 1.31 13.12
C ILE A 244 17.44 1.52 14.59
N TYR A 245 16.57 1.08 15.50
CA TYR A 245 16.82 1.07 16.93
C TYR A 245 16.71 -0.37 17.44
N ILE A 246 17.76 -0.88 18.08
CA ILE A 246 17.79 -2.26 18.60
C ILE A 246 18.25 -2.24 20.06
N CYS A 247 17.47 -2.84 20.96
CA CYS A 247 17.91 -3.00 22.34
C CYS A 247 18.98 -4.10 22.44
N ASN A 248 18.67 -5.31 22.01
CA ASN A 248 19.54 -6.48 22.06
C ASN A 248 19.80 -7.04 20.65
N LEU A 249 20.99 -6.77 20.11
CA LEU A 249 21.47 -7.38 18.87
C LEU A 249 22.14 -8.71 19.20
N LEU A 250 21.44 -9.82 18.99
CA LEU A 250 21.90 -11.15 19.38
C LEU A 250 22.83 -11.73 18.31
N THR A 251 22.45 -12.80 17.61
CA THR A 251 23.36 -13.53 16.71
C THR A 251 22.92 -13.52 15.25
N ASP A 252 23.89 -13.57 14.34
CA ASP A 252 23.71 -13.77 12.90
C ASP A 252 22.78 -12.75 12.21
N ASN A 253 22.70 -11.52 12.73
CA ASN A 253 21.88 -10.46 12.14
C ASN A 253 22.60 -9.74 10.99
N THR A 254 21.82 -9.25 10.02
CA THR A 254 22.33 -8.37 8.95
C THR A 254 21.50 -7.09 8.87
N LEU A 255 22.14 -5.94 9.04
CA LEU A 255 21.48 -4.63 9.13
C LEU A 255 21.96 -3.72 8.00
N TYR A 256 21.02 -3.02 7.37
CA TYR A 256 21.24 -2.06 6.28
C TYR A 256 20.67 -0.68 6.64
N PRO A 257 21.30 0.06 7.58
CA PRO A 257 20.83 1.39 7.95
C PRO A 257 21.10 2.41 6.84
N ARG A 258 20.12 3.28 6.57
CA ARG A 258 20.22 4.36 5.58
C ARG A 258 20.49 5.75 6.18
N LYS A 259 20.23 5.96 7.47
CA LYS A 259 20.54 7.22 8.20
C LYS A 259 21.11 6.94 9.59
N ASN A 260 20.38 6.27 10.47
CA ASN A 260 20.79 6.05 11.85
C ASN A 260 20.62 4.57 12.24
N LEU A 261 21.62 4.03 12.94
CA LEU A 261 21.51 2.77 13.67
C LEU A 261 21.88 3.01 15.12
N ILE A 262 21.03 2.61 16.06
CA ILE A 262 21.29 2.73 17.49
C ILE A 262 21.17 1.34 18.11
N ILE A 263 22.21 0.93 18.85
CA ILE A 263 22.22 -0.34 19.58
C ILE A 263 22.57 -0.07 21.05
N THR A 264 21.68 -0.43 21.99
CA THR A 264 21.80 0.07 23.37
C THR A 264 22.30 -0.92 24.41
N ASN A 265 21.81 -2.16 24.44
CA ASN A 265 22.06 -3.04 25.60
C ASN A 265 23.15 -4.05 25.32
N ASN A 266 23.01 -4.84 24.25
CA ASN A 266 23.89 -5.95 23.95
C ASN A 266 24.16 -6.07 22.45
N ILE A 267 25.40 -6.41 22.10
CA ILE A 267 25.80 -6.93 20.78
C ILE A 267 26.45 -8.29 21.05
N LYS A 268 25.84 -9.39 20.61
CA LYS A 268 26.44 -10.73 20.78
C LYS A 268 27.42 -11.01 19.65
N PHE A 269 27.21 -12.02 18.81
CA PHE A 269 28.24 -12.45 17.85
C PHE A 269 27.72 -12.63 16.43
N LYS A 270 28.63 -12.53 15.46
CA LYS A 270 28.38 -12.73 14.02
C LYS A 270 27.39 -11.74 13.38
N ASN A 271 27.28 -10.53 13.92
CA ASN A 271 26.42 -9.51 13.33
C ASN A 271 27.15 -8.73 12.23
N ASN A 272 26.43 -8.43 11.15
CA ASN A 272 26.93 -7.64 10.03
C ASN A 272 26.10 -6.37 9.87
N ILE A 273 26.75 -5.21 9.97
CA ILE A 273 26.16 -3.91 9.62
C ILE A 273 26.77 -3.49 8.30
N VAL A 274 25.92 -3.31 7.29
CA VAL A 274 26.33 -3.03 5.91
C VAL A 274 25.72 -1.71 5.47
N VAL A 275 26.58 -0.73 5.24
CA VAL A 275 26.18 0.58 4.70
C VAL A 275 26.63 0.65 3.25
N SER A 276 25.66 0.57 2.35
CA SER A 276 25.90 0.56 0.91
C SER A 276 24.80 1.30 0.15
N PRO A 277 25.13 2.00 -0.94
CA PRO A 277 24.14 2.56 -1.84
C PRO A 277 23.52 1.50 -2.78
N LEU A 278 24.14 0.33 -2.90
CA LEU A 278 23.76 -0.72 -3.84
C LEU A 278 23.03 -1.91 -3.19
N VAL A 279 23.41 -2.25 -1.97
CA VAL A 279 22.89 -3.46 -1.32
C VAL A 279 21.56 -3.15 -0.67
N SER A 280 20.51 -3.86 -1.10
CA SER A 280 19.17 -3.86 -0.51
C SER A 280 18.71 -5.30 -0.33
N ILE A 281 17.82 -5.52 0.63
CA ILE A 281 17.27 -6.85 0.95
C ILE A 281 16.47 -7.41 -0.23
N GLU A 282 15.72 -6.56 -0.94
CA GLU A 282 14.88 -6.95 -2.08
C GLU A 282 15.66 -7.35 -3.33
N ASN A 283 16.93 -6.94 -3.47
CA ASN A 283 17.69 -7.14 -4.69
C ASN A 283 18.92 -8.03 -4.47
N ASN A 284 18.80 -9.30 -4.87
CA ASN A 284 19.95 -10.19 -5.15
C ASN A 284 20.75 -9.76 -6.40
N SER A 285 20.61 -8.53 -6.87
CA SER A 285 21.35 -8.03 -8.04
C SER A 285 21.50 -6.52 -7.94
N ASP A 286 22.62 -6.02 -8.42
CA ASP A 286 23.04 -4.61 -8.49
C ASP A 286 22.10 -3.67 -9.31
N THR A 287 20.82 -4.05 -9.51
CA THR A 287 19.98 -3.56 -10.61
C THR A 287 19.41 -2.16 -10.45
N GLU A 288 18.97 -1.65 -9.29
CA GLU A 288 18.34 -0.31 -9.28
C GLU A 288 19.33 0.80 -9.62
N CYS A 289 20.51 0.79 -8.99
CA CYS A 289 21.54 1.77 -9.28
C CYS A 289 22.12 1.58 -10.69
N GLU A 290 22.30 0.34 -11.15
CA GLU A 290 22.69 0.06 -12.54
C GLU A 290 21.62 0.52 -13.53
N ASN A 291 20.33 0.33 -13.22
CA ASN A 291 19.22 0.80 -14.03
C ASN A 291 19.20 2.32 -14.10
N LEU A 292 19.45 3.02 -12.99
CA LEU A 292 19.58 4.48 -12.98
C LEU A 292 20.79 4.96 -13.79
N LYS A 293 21.95 4.28 -13.69
CA LYS A 293 23.14 4.58 -14.51
C LYS A 293 22.87 4.34 -16.00
N ASN A 294 22.26 3.21 -16.35
CA ASN A 294 21.88 2.86 -17.72
C ASN A 294 20.87 3.86 -18.28
N LEU A 295 19.91 4.30 -17.46
CA LEU A 295 18.95 5.33 -17.83
C LEU A 295 19.64 6.68 -18.04
N SER A 296 20.59 7.06 -17.19
CA SER A 296 21.40 8.27 -17.34
C SER A 296 22.16 8.27 -18.68
N LEU A 297 22.80 7.16 -19.04
CA LEU A 297 23.48 6.98 -20.33
C LEU A 297 22.52 7.11 -21.52
N LYS A 298 21.35 6.47 -21.46
CA LYS A 298 20.31 6.57 -22.51
C LYS A 298 19.76 7.99 -22.67
N ILE A 299 19.64 8.75 -21.58
CA ILE A 299 19.17 10.13 -21.63
C ILE A 299 20.25 11.04 -22.22
N LYS A 300 21.52 10.81 -21.86
CA LYS A 300 22.65 11.53 -22.44
C LYS A 300 22.68 11.38 -23.96
N SER A 301 22.59 10.16 -24.49
CA SER A 301 22.60 9.94 -25.94
C SER A 301 21.40 10.60 -26.64
N LYS A 302 20.19 10.48 -26.08
CA LYS A 302 19.00 11.16 -26.62
C LYS A 302 19.10 12.69 -26.58
N LEU A 303 19.73 13.25 -25.55
CA LEU A 303 20.01 14.69 -25.46
C LEU A 303 20.97 15.12 -26.56
N ASP A 304 22.09 14.41 -26.72
CA ASP A 304 23.10 14.70 -27.73
C ASP A 304 22.50 14.65 -29.15
N ASP A 305 21.67 13.64 -29.45
CA ASP A 305 20.92 13.53 -30.71
C ASP A 305 19.94 14.70 -30.92
N THR A 306 19.24 15.09 -29.85
CA THR A 306 18.26 16.19 -29.89
C THR A 306 18.95 17.52 -30.13
N ILE A 307 20.03 17.80 -29.41
CA ILE A 307 20.85 19.00 -29.55
C ILE A 307 21.41 19.10 -30.98
N SER A 308 21.97 18.01 -31.50
CA SER A 308 22.52 17.96 -32.85
C SER A 308 21.45 18.26 -33.92
N LYS A 309 20.25 17.67 -33.80
CA LYS A 309 19.13 17.96 -34.71
C LYS A 309 18.64 19.40 -34.58
N MET A 310 18.58 19.94 -33.37
CA MET A 310 18.20 21.33 -33.12
C MET A 310 19.19 22.32 -33.73
N GLN A 311 20.51 22.07 -33.59
CA GLN A 311 21.56 22.87 -34.22
C GLN A 311 21.40 22.89 -35.74
N ASN A 312 21.22 21.73 -36.37
CA ASN A 312 21.00 21.64 -37.83
C ASN A 312 19.78 22.46 -38.30
N TYR A 313 18.66 22.40 -37.57
CA TYR A 313 17.48 23.21 -37.89
C TYR A 313 17.71 24.70 -37.63
N TYR A 314 18.38 25.06 -36.53
CA TYR A 314 18.70 26.43 -36.21
C TYR A 314 19.57 27.08 -37.30
N ASP A 315 20.63 26.38 -37.73
CA ASP A 315 21.52 26.86 -38.79
C ASP A 315 20.77 27.08 -40.11
N TYR A 316 19.87 26.16 -40.47
CA TYR A 316 18.99 26.33 -41.63
C TYR A 316 18.08 27.55 -41.48
N LEU A 317 17.46 27.73 -40.31
CA LEU A 317 16.52 28.82 -40.03
C LEU A 317 17.21 30.19 -40.12
N ILE A 318 18.40 30.33 -39.52
CA ILE A 318 19.20 31.55 -39.55
C ILE A 318 19.67 31.87 -40.97
N LYS A 319 20.24 30.89 -41.68
CA LYS A 319 20.74 31.06 -43.06
C LYS A 319 19.67 31.55 -44.02
N ASN A 320 18.40 31.18 -43.79
CA ASN A 320 17.28 31.50 -44.68
C ASN A 320 16.35 32.61 -44.17
N GLN A 321 16.57 33.15 -42.97
CA GLN A 321 15.69 34.12 -42.32
C GLN A 321 15.46 35.38 -43.18
N ILE A 322 16.53 35.97 -43.72
CA ILE A 322 16.46 37.18 -44.55
C ILE A 322 15.62 36.94 -45.81
N LYS A 323 15.73 35.75 -46.41
CA LYS A 323 14.96 35.39 -47.62
C LYS A 323 13.47 35.29 -47.31
N ILE A 324 13.10 34.65 -46.21
CA ILE A 324 11.70 34.52 -45.79
C ILE A 324 11.07 35.87 -45.46
N ILE A 325 11.78 36.76 -44.76
CA ILE A 325 11.28 38.11 -44.44
C ILE A 325 11.00 38.92 -45.72
N LYS A 326 11.85 38.77 -46.75
CA LYS A 326 11.61 39.40 -48.06
C LYS A 326 10.37 38.81 -48.74
N LEU A 327 10.25 37.49 -48.75
CA LEU A 327 9.10 36.79 -49.36
C LEU A 327 7.76 37.15 -48.70
N GLN A 328 7.73 37.36 -47.39
CA GLN A 328 6.52 37.78 -46.65
C GLN A 328 6.03 39.18 -47.04
N LYS A 329 6.89 40.04 -47.62
CA LYS A 329 6.54 41.40 -48.07
C LYS A 329 6.11 41.44 -49.54
N THR A 330 6.22 40.33 -50.27
CA THR A 330 5.87 40.24 -51.68
C THR A 330 4.36 40.08 -51.86
N LYS A 331 3.73 40.91 -52.72
CA LYS A 331 2.27 40.88 -52.93
C LYS A 331 1.76 39.59 -53.61
N ASN A 332 2.52 39.03 -54.56
CA ASN A 332 2.15 37.82 -55.31
C ASN A 332 3.33 36.83 -55.39
N PRO A 333 3.53 35.94 -54.39
CA PRO A 333 4.59 34.94 -54.42
C PRO A 333 4.30 33.83 -55.45
N SER A 334 5.35 33.34 -56.10
CA SER A 334 5.31 32.20 -57.02
C SER A 334 5.10 30.86 -56.29
N THR A 335 4.71 29.82 -57.03
CA THR A 335 4.50 28.46 -56.50
C THR A 335 5.74 27.88 -55.81
N ILE A 336 6.94 28.19 -56.31
CA ILE A 336 8.21 27.74 -55.72
C ILE A 336 8.47 28.45 -54.40
N GLU A 337 8.20 29.76 -54.33
CA GLU A 337 8.36 30.56 -53.12
C GLU A 337 7.39 30.14 -52.02
N MET A 338 6.15 29.78 -52.39
CA MET A 338 5.19 29.20 -51.44
C MET A 338 5.67 27.86 -50.87
N LYS A 339 6.19 26.95 -51.72
CA LYS A 339 6.75 25.66 -51.27
C LYS A 339 7.94 25.86 -50.32
N PHE A 340 8.82 26.82 -50.64
CA PHE A 340 9.96 27.16 -49.78
C PHE A 340 9.51 27.73 -48.43
N SER A 341 8.53 28.64 -48.43
CA SER A 341 7.94 29.19 -47.21
C SER A 341 7.35 28.09 -46.33
N ASN A 342 6.59 27.15 -46.91
CA ASN A 342 6.01 26.02 -46.18
C ASN A 342 7.08 25.14 -45.54
N LEU A 343 8.15 24.80 -46.28
CA LEU A 343 9.28 24.04 -45.75
C LEU A 343 9.93 24.74 -44.56
N TYR A 344 10.12 26.06 -44.64
CA TYR A 344 10.67 26.85 -43.55
C TYR A 344 9.78 26.80 -42.30
N HIS A 345 8.46 26.97 -42.46
CA HIS A 345 7.49 26.86 -41.37
C HIS A 345 7.45 25.45 -40.77
N ASP A 346 7.58 24.41 -41.59
CA ASP A 346 7.65 23.02 -41.10
C ASP A 346 8.93 22.77 -40.29
N ILE A 347 10.06 23.37 -40.68
CA ILE A 347 11.30 23.30 -39.89
C ILE A 347 11.15 24.06 -38.56
N ILE A 348 10.47 25.21 -38.53
CA ILE A 348 10.13 25.88 -37.26
C ILE A 348 9.30 24.95 -36.36
N LYS A 349 8.27 24.30 -36.90
CA LYS A 349 7.44 23.35 -36.12
C LYS A 349 8.28 22.20 -35.57
N LYS A 350 9.15 21.60 -36.38
CA LYS A 350 10.06 20.53 -35.98
C LYS A 350 11.05 21.00 -34.89
N TYR A 351 11.61 22.19 -35.04
CA TYR A 351 12.50 22.80 -34.05
C TYR A 351 11.77 23.02 -32.72
N ASN A 352 10.56 23.59 -32.75
CA ASN A 352 9.74 23.80 -31.54
C ASN A 352 9.39 22.48 -30.85
N HIS A 353 9.06 21.44 -31.61
CA HIS A 353 8.83 20.10 -31.06
C HIS A 353 10.09 19.53 -30.38
N LEU A 354 11.26 19.66 -31.00
CA LEU A 354 12.52 19.25 -30.38
C LEU A 354 12.87 20.08 -29.13
N SER A 355 12.56 21.37 -29.11
CA SER A 355 12.73 22.23 -27.93
C SER A 355 11.91 21.73 -26.73
N ILE A 356 10.68 21.26 -26.97
CA ILE A 356 9.84 20.65 -25.92
C ILE A 356 10.46 19.35 -25.41
N SER A 357 10.91 18.46 -26.32
CA SER A 357 11.58 17.21 -25.95
C SER A 357 12.88 17.46 -25.16
N TYR A 358 13.68 18.43 -25.58
CA TYR A 358 14.90 18.85 -24.88
C TYR A 358 14.60 19.24 -23.43
N LYS A 359 13.58 20.09 -23.20
CA LYS A 359 13.17 20.49 -21.84
C LYS A 359 12.79 19.28 -20.98
N LYS A 360 12.07 18.30 -21.55
CA LYS A 360 11.70 17.05 -20.85
C LYS A 360 12.93 16.23 -20.49
N PHE A 361 13.86 16.04 -21.42
CA PHE A 361 15.08 15.26 -21.17
C PHE A 361 16.02 15.92 -20.16
N ILE A 362 16.17 17.24 -20.18
CA ILE A 362 16.95 17.97 -19.17
C ILE A 362 16.35 17.80 -17.77
N LYS A 363 15.02 17.92 -17.64
CA LYS A 363 14.34 17.70 -16.36
C LYS A 363 14.57 16.28 -15.84
N LEU A 364 14.43 15.28 -16.70
CA LEU A 364 14.64 13.88 -16.32
C LEU A 364 16.10 13.60 -15.96
N LYS A 365 17.06 14.16 -16.72
CA LYS A 365 18.50 14.07 -16.41
C LYS A 365 18.78 14.63 -15.02
N TYR A 366 18.28 15.83 -14.72
CA TYR A 366 18.46 16.45 -13.40
C TYR A 366 17.93 15.56 -12.27
N GLN A 367 16.74 14.98 -12.43
CA GLN A 367 16.15 14.08 -11.42
C GLN A 367 17.01 12.84 -11.17
N ILE A 368 17.57 12.24 -12.22
CA ILE A 368 18.42 11.05 -12.11
C ILE A 368 19.77 11.40 -11.50
N ASP A 369 20.41 12.48 -11.96
CA ASP A 369 21.68 12.94 -11.41
C ASP A 369 21.54 13.29 -9.92
N ALA A 370 20.44 13.93 -9.53
CA ALA A 370 20.12 14.19 -8.13
C ALA A 370 19.94 12.91 -7.31
N LYS A 371 19.22 11.91 -7.84
CA LYS A 371 19.03 10.61 -7.16
C LYS A 371 20.35 9.83 -7.02
N LEU A 372 21.18 9.80 -8.06
CA LEU A 372 22.50 9.15 -8.03
C LEU A 372 23.45 9.84 -7.05
N ASN A 373 23.47 11.18 -7.03
CA ASN A 373 24.26 11.94 -6.07
C ASN A 373 23.78 11.68 -4.64
N PHE A 374 22.46 11.67 -4.41
CA PHE A 374 21.90 11.32 -3.10
C PHE A 374 22.37 9.94 -2.65
N LEU A 375 22.28 8.92 -3.50
CA LEU A 375 22.74 7.56 -3.18
C LEU A 375 24.22 7.52 -2.83
N ASN A 376 25.09 8.19 -3.61
CA ASN A 376 26.52 8.23 -3.35
C ASN A 376 26.86 8.98 -2.04
N GLU A 377 26.12 10.03 -1.71
CA GLU A 377 26.35 10.83 -0.50
C GLU A 377 25.73 10.19 0.76
N MET A 378 24.70 9.36 0.60
CA MET A 378 23.97 8.74 1.71
C MET A 378 24.89 8.02 2.70
N VAL A 379 25.89 7.29 2.19
CA VAL A 379 26.85 6.51 2.98
C VAL A 379 27.61 7.36 3.99
N TYR A 380 27.92 8.62 3.65
CA TYR A 380 28.65 9.55 4.50
C TYR A 380 27.77 10.22 5.57
N ASN A 381 26.46 10.15 5.39
CA ASN A 381 25.49 10.70 6.34
C ASN A 381 25.03 9.66 7.36
N VAL A 382 25.38 8.38 7.17
CA VAL A 382 24.99 7.31 8.09
C VAL A 382 25.79 7.41 9.38
N LYS A 383 25.06 7.36 10.51
CA LYS A 383 25.62 7.35 11.86
C LYS A 383 25.23 6.08 12.59
N ILE A 384 26.23 5.36 13.10
CA ILE A 384 26.05 4.13 13.86
C ILE A 384 26.43 4.39 15.32
N TYR A 385 25.45 4.34 16.21
CA TYR A 385 25.57 4.63 17.63
C TYR A 385 25.64 3.31 18.41
N ILE A 386 26.78 3.08 19.06
CA ILE A 386 27.00 1.89 19.89
C ILE A 386 26.98 2.31 21.36
N LYS A 387 25.85 2.08 22.03
CA LYS A 387 25.68 2.27 23.48
C LYS A 387 25.77 0.95 24.27
N ALA A 388 25.85 -0.19 23.58
CA ALA A 388 25.99 -1.50 24.20
C ALA A 388 27.33 -1.65 24.96
N GLU A 389 27.25 -1.91 26.26
CA GLU A 389 28.41 -2.24 27.11
C GLU A 389 28.94 -3.64 26.83
N ASN A 390 28.05 -4.58 26.49
CA ASN A 390 28.38 -5.97 26.25
C ASN A 390 28.50 -6.24 24.75
N ILE A 391 29.73 -6.30 24.25
CA ILE A 391 30.04 -6.54 22.83
C ILE A 391 30.81 -7.86 22.71
N GLY A 392 30.22 -8.83 22.01
CA GLY A 392 30.84 -10.13 21.69
C GLY A 392 31.75 -10.07 20.46
N GLU A 393 32.16 -11.24 19.99
CA GLU A 393 33.11 -11.39 18.88
C GLU A 393 32.43 -11.42 17.50
N ASP A 394 33.23 -11.36 16.43
CA ASP A 394 32.74 -11.46 15.03
C ASP A 394 31.66 -10.46 14.60
N ASN A 395 31.64 -9.27 15.19
CA ASN A 395 30.76 -8.18 14.76
C ASN A 395 31.48 -7.26 13.77
N PHE A 396 30.87 -7.03 12.61
CA PHE A 396 31.49 -6.28 11.52
C PHE A 396 30.63 -5.12 11.06
N LEU A 397 31.25 -3.94 10.95
CA LEU A 397 30.72 -2.79 10.24
C LEU A 397 31.42 -2.65 8.90
N LYS A 398 30.66 -2.61 7.81
CA LYS A 398 31.16 -2.53 6.44
C LYS A 398 30.57 -1.32 5.74
N PHE A 399 31.43 -0.46 5.20
CA PHE A 399 31.04 0.66 4.35
C PHE A 399 31.48 0.41 2.91
N TYR A 400 30.57 0.68 1.97
CA TYR A 400 30.82 0.66 0.53
C TYR A 400 30.63 2.08 -0.02
N PRO A 401 31.67 2.92 0.00
CA PRO A 401 31.59 4.37 -0.22
C PRO A 401 31.22 4.81 -1.64
N ASN A 402 31.31 3.92 -2.62
CA ASN A 402 31.06 4.27 -4.02
C ASN A 402 30.35 3.12 -4.73
N THR A 403 29.35 3.48 -5.53
CA THR A 403 28.57 2.58 -6.38
C THR A 403 29.38 1.93 -7.51
N ASN A 404 30.66 2.29 -7.71
CA ASN A 404 31.52 1.80 -8.79
C ASN A 404 32.73 0.97 -8.32
N THR A 405 32.94 0.82 -7.02
CA THR A 405 34.14 0.16 -6.50
C THR A 405 33.76 -0.98 -5.57
N LYS A 406 34.41 -2.13 -5.72
CA LYS A 406 34.41 -3.23 -4.72
C LYS A 406 35.20 -2.87 -3.45
N LEU A 407 35.41 -1.58 -3.19
CA LEU A 407 36.18 -1.10 -2.05
C LEU A 407 35.32 -1.30 -0.79
N GLU A 408 35.68 -2.29 0.01
CA GLU A 408 35.09 -2.58 1.31
C GLU A 408 35.95 -1.96 2.40
N LEU A 409 35.38 -1.02 3.16
CA LEU A 409 35.97 -0.54 4.40
C LEU A 409 35.33 -1.30 5.54
N LYS A 410 36.13 -2.09 6.26
CA LYS A 410 35.67 -2.99 7.31
C LYS A 410 36.23 -2.58 8.67
N HIS A 411 35.36 -2.52 9.67
CA HIS A 411 35.68 -2.30 11.08
C HIS A 411 35.15 -3.45 11.93
N HIS A 412 35.95 -3.93 12.88
CA HIS A 412 35.53 -4.93 13.86
C HIS A 412 34.99 -4.22 15.10
N ILE A 413 33.70 -4.40 15.36
CA ILE A 413 33.03 -3.75 16.50
C ILE A 413 33.45 -4.49 17.77
N ASN A 414 34.01 -3.74 18.72
CA ASN A 414 34.54 -4.28 19.97
C ASN A 414 34.27 -3.32 21.14
N LEU A 415 34.67 -3.71 22.35
CA LEU A 415 34.45 -2.94 23.59
C LEU A 415 34.95 -1.48 23.54
N LYS A 416 35.93 -1.15 22.69
CA LYS A 416 36.41 0.23 22.53
C LYS A 416 35.40 1.13 21.81
N ASP A 417 34.36 0.57 21.19
CA ASP A 417 33.32 1.30 20.49
C ASP A 417 32.14 1.68 21.40
N TYR A 418 32.18 1.29 22.68
CA TYR A 418 31.22 1.71 23.68
C TYR A 418 31.12 3.25 23.76
N GLU A 419 29.88 3.75 23.76
CA GLU A 419 29.52 5.18 23.75
C GLU A 419 30.12 5.98 22.57
N LYS A 420 30.35 5.31 21.44
CA LYS A 420 30.86 5.97 20.23
C LYS A 420 29.85 5.97 19.10
N VAL A 421 30.03 6.99 18.27
CA VAL A 421 29.40 7.10 16.95
C VAL A 421 30.44 6.72 15.91
N LEU A 422 30.14 5.69 15.12
CA LEU A 422 30.92 5.26 13.96
C LEU A 422 30.29 5.83 12.69
N TYR A 423 31.10 6.44 11.84
CA TYR A 423 30.68 7.04 10.57
C TYR A 423 31.81 7.03 9.55
N LEU A 424 31.47 7.27 8.30
CA LEU A 424 32.43 7.36 7.21
C LEU A 424 32.83 8.83 6.97
N GLU A 425 34.13 9.11 6.96
CA GLU A 425 34.65 10.46 6.66
C GLU A 425 35.36 10.48 5.30
N LYS A 426 35.12 11.55 4.53
CA LYS A 426 35.83 11.81 3.28
C LYS A 426 37.23 12.33 3.57
N GLY A 427 38.24 11.50 3.35
CA GLY A 427 39.63 11.96 3.31
C GLY A 427 39.98 12.69 2.02
N GLN A 428 41.19 13.25 1.95
CA GLN A 428 41.71 13.93 0.76
C GLN A 428 41.94 12.97 -0.43
N GLN A 429 42.20 11.68 -0.18
CA GLN A 429 42.50 10.67 -1.20
C GLN A 429 41.65 9.41 -1.07
N VAL A 430 41.37 8.96 0.16
CA VAL A 430 40.57 7.76 0.45
C VAL A 430 39.62 8.03 1.61
N SER A 431 38.46 7.39 1.59
CA SER A 431 37.51 7.42 2.71
C SER A 431 37.95 6.46 3.80
N TYR A 432 37.65 6.79 5.06
CA TYR A 432 37.99 5.95 6.21
C TYR A 432 36.89 6.01 7.27
N ILE A 433 36.81 4.95 8.08
CA ILE A 433 35.86 4.86 9.19
C ILE A 433 36.44 5.65 10.36
N LYS A 434 35.63 6.51 10.96
CA LYS A 434 35.98 7.33 12.12
C LYS A 434 35.02 7.05 13.27
N SER A 435 35.53 7.21 14.48
CA SER A 435 34.75 7.14 15.70
C SER A 435 34.83 8.46 16.47
N SER A 436 33.76 8.83 17.17
CA SER A 436 33.74 10.01 18.05
C SER A 436 32.84 9.80 19.26
N HIS A 437 33.11 10.51 20.34
CA HIS A 437 32.27 10.55 21.54
C HIS A 437 31.20 11.64 21.47
N ASN A 438 31.06 12.35 20.34
CA ASN A 438 30.06 13.39 20.13
C ASN A 438 28.68 12.75 19.85
N TYR A 439 28.14 12.17 20.90
CA TYR A 439 26.86 11.50 20.94
C TYR A 439 25.77 12.53 21.26
N SER A 440 24.76 12.64 20.40
CA SER A 440 23.60 13.51 20.63
C SER A 440 22.48 12.69 21.25
N GLU A 441 22.38 12.73 22.59
CA GLU A 441 21.27 12.08 23.32
C GLU A 441 19.90 12.54 22.81
N SER A 442 19.79 13.81 22.43
CA SER A 442 18.54 14.36 21.90
C SER A 442 18.06 13.67 20.63
N ASP A 443 18.95 13.18 19.77
CA ASP A 443 18.55 12.56 18.50
C ASP A 443 17.99 11.15 18.72
N ILE A 444 18.49 10.49 19.75
CA ILE A 444 18.09 9.13 20.13
C ILE A 444 16.77 9.16 20.88
N GLU A 445 16.58 10.14 21.77
CA GLU A 445 15.32 10.31 22.49
C GLU A 445 14.17 10.63 21.54
N LYS A 446 14.42 11.45 20.49
CA LYS A 446 13.42 11.71 19.44
C LYS A 446 12.99 10.44 18.72
N ILE A 447 13.93 9.57 18.39
CA ILE A 447 13.64 8.28 17.74
C ILE A 447 12.87 7.38 18.72
N LYS A 448 13.28 7.34 19.99
CA LYS A 448 12.64 6.53 21.04
C LYS A 448 11.17 6.94 21.30
N ILE A 449 10.88 8.24 21.35
CA ILE A 449 9.51 8.76 21.55
C ILE A 449 8.54 8.27 20.47
N ILE A 450 8.99 8.13 19.21
CA ILE A 450 8.18 7.60 18.12
C ILE A 450 7.68 6.19 18.44
N PHE A 451 8.53 5.39 19.09
CA PHE A 451 8.26 3.98 19.36
C PHE A 451 7.52 3.74 20.67
N GLU A 452 7.77 4.54 21.72
CA GLU A 452 7.04 4.43 22.99
C GLU A 452 5.53 4.64 22.83
N LYS A 453 5.11 5.45 21.86
CA LYS A 453 3.70 5.61 21.52
C LYS A 453 3.13 4.31 20.92
N LEU A 454 3.81 3.73 19.94
CA LEU A 454 3.39 2.50 19.28
C LEU A 454 3.35 1.31 20.25
N GLU A 455 4.31 1.22 21.17
CA GLU A 455 4.30 0.20 22.22
C GLU A 455 3.08 0.38 23.13
N LYS A 456 2.85 1.57 23.68
CA LYS A 456 1.72 1.83 24.60
C LYS A 456 0.35 1.57 23.97
N ASP A 457 0.17 1.94 22.70
CA ASP A 457 -1.10 1.78 22.02
C ASP A 457 -1.41 0.31 21.68
N ASN A 458 -0.40 -0.57 21.65
CA ASN A 458 -0.53 -1.97 21.22
C ASN A 458 -0.15 -3.03 22.28
N SER A 459 0.42 -2.63 23.42
CA SER A 459 0.78 -3.52 24.55
C SER A 459 -0.41 -4.27 25.12
#